data_AF-B7L221-F1
#
_entry.id   AF-B7L221-F1
#
_cell.length_a   1.000
_cell.length_b   1.000
_cell.length_c   1.000
_cell.angle_alpha   90.00
_cell.angle_beta   90.00
_cell.angle_gamma   90.00
#
_symmetry.space_group_name_H-M   'P 1'
#
loop_
_entity.id
_entity.type
_entity.pdbx_description
1 polymer ?
#
loop_
_entity_poly.entity_id
_entity_poly.type
_entity_poly.pdbx_seq_one_letter_code
_entity_poly.pdbx_strand_id
1 'polypeptide(L)'
;MADGSPRTPFLAARRGAAPESPPALRALAALRGVRAGLGAQAERFRAAEGAVAAIEFALILPTLLLILFAGTQVVAYVNATRKVELVAHSISQMISQSVPLDTSTVARVNATDLHFSYDATLVLFPYVMKDAKRQGRSWWQNISINYASIQFRAKNTACQNNPDTSTDLSPCYNANVVWTTTGTAQPGGANYRPCDTPQLPADDDATPSRATLPRSTYGPGSLVVIDVAFDFTPTFGSGFVPAVRIARSAYVQPRYASLVNFDTTNNDGIATKCTGY
;
A
#
# COMPACT_ATOMS: atom_id res chain seq x y z
N MET A 1 109.38 -44.85 -33.18
CA MET A 1 109.25 -43.40 -33.39
C MET A 1 108.06 -42.96 -32.56
N ALA A 2 108.26 -42.75 -31.26
CA ALA A 2 108.62 -41.47 -30.62
C ALA A 2 107.47 -40.47 -30.78
N ASP A 3 106.79 -39.96 -29.76
CA ASP A 3 107.15 -39.85 -28.33
C ASP A 3 105.86 -39.59 -27.51
N GLY A 4 105.85 -40.01 -26.25
CA GLY A 4 104.71 -39.89 -25.35
C GLY A 4 105.11 -39.42 -23.95
N SER A 5 104.16 -38.75 -23.30
CA SER A 5 104.14 -38.30 -21.87
C SER A 5 104.76 -36.91 -21.58
N PRO A 6 104.50 -36.27 -20.42
CA PRO A 6 103.21 -35.91 -19.79
C PRO A 6 103.16 -34.42 -19.36
N ARG A 7 101.98 -33.85 -19.04
CA ARG A 7 101.88 -32.60 -18.25
C ARG A 7 100.72 -32.57 -17.25
N THR A 8 101.06 -32.13 -16.05
CA THR A 8 100.30 -31.94 -14.80
C THR A 8 99.41 -30.67 -14.81
N PRO A 9 98.51 -30.51 -13.82
CA PRO A 9 97.37 -29.58 -13.87
C PRO A 9 97.66 -28.23 -13.21
N PHE A 10 97.00 -27.13 -13.62
CA PHE A 10 96.94 -25.90 -12.82
C PHE A 10 95.76 -24.97 -13.16
N LEU A 11 95.05 -24.59 -12.09
CA LEU A 11 94.27 -23.37 -11.79
C LEU A 11 93.02 -22.96 -12.60
N ALA A 12 91.89 -23.03 -11.89
CA ALA A 12 90.63 -22.36 -12.19
C ALA A 12 90.74 -20.84 -12.02
N ALA A 13 90.37 -20.10 -13.06
CA ALA A 13 90.30 -18.64 -13.06
C ALA A 13 88.97 -18.14 -12.49
N ARG A 14 89.07 -17.42 -11.36
CA ARG A 14 88.03 -16.61 -10.71
C ARG A 14 87.58 -15.49 -11.68
N ARG A 15 86.29 -15.44 -12.06
CA ARG A 15 85.68 -14.24 -12.66
C ARG A 15 84.96 -13.44 -11.58
N GLY A 16 85.36 -12.17 -11.45
CA GLY A 16 84.87 -11.23 -10.46
C GLY A 16 83.42 -10.82 -10.68
N ALA A 17 82.75 -10.55 -9.56
CA ALA A 17 81.44 -9.97 -9.47
C ALA A 17 81.45 -8.52 -9.97
N ALA A 18 80.47 -8.16 -10.81
CA ALA A 18 80.14 -6.78 -11.14
C ALA A 18 79.47 -6.10 -9.92
N PRO A 19 79.66 -4.78 -9.73
CA PRO A 19 79.11 -4.09 -8.56
C PRO A 19 77.59 -3.98 -8.66
N GLU A 20 76.90 -4.58 -7.68
CA GLU A 20 75.48 -4.42 -7.46
C GLU A 20 75.17 -2.95 -7.16
N SER A 21 74.40 -2.33 -8.06
CA SER A 21 73.88 -0.98 -7.87
C SER A 21 72.75 -0.99 -6.84
N PRO A 22 72.65 0.00 -5.94
CA PRO A 22 71.73 -0.05 -4.82
C PRO A 22 70.25 -0.06 -5.24
N PRO A 23 69.40 -0.83 -4.54
CA PRO A 23 67.99 -1.06 -4.89
C PRO A 23 67.12 0.21 -4.89
N ALA A 24 67.58 1.29 -4.26
CA ALA A 24 66.87 2.56 -4.15
C ALA A 24 66.65 3.27 -5.50
N LEU A 25 67.58 3.13 -6.47
CA LEU A 25 67.50 3.84 -7.75
C LEU A 25 66.49 3.20 -8.73
N ARG A 26 66.27 1.89 -8.62
CA ARG A 26 65.27 1.15 -9.42
C ARG A 26 63.83 1.43 -8.96
N ALA A 27 63.61 1.59 -7.66
CA ALA A 27 62.29 1.89 -7.10
C ALA A 27 61.76 3.27 -7.51
N LEU A 28 62.63 4.29 -7.58
CA LEU A 28 62.25 5.64 -7.98
C LEU A 28 61.91 5.78 -9.47
N ALA A 29 62.56 5.00 -10.34
CA ALA A 29 62.25 4.95 -11.77
C ALA A 29 60.91 4.26 -12.06
N ALA A 30 60.61 3.16 -11.35
CA ALA A 30 59.34 2.44 -11.46
C ALA A 30 58.14 3.29 -11.00
N LEU A 31 58.30 4.06 -9.92
CA LEU A 31 57.25 4.97 -9.41
C LEU A 31 56.99 6.17 -10.34
N ARG A 32 57.99 6.63 -11.11
CA ARG A 32 57.81 7.67 -12.14
C ARG A 32 57.11 7.16 -13.38
N GLY A 33 57.39 5.92 -13.82
CA GLY A 33 56.70 5.30 -14.96
C GLY A 33 55.21 5.03 -14.71
N VAL A 34 54.85 4.62 -13.49
CA VAL A 34 53.46 4.41 -13.08
C VAL A 34 52.67 5.73 -13.03
N ARG A 35 53.29 6.82 -12.54
CA ARG A 35 52.66 8.16 -12.55
C ARG A 35 52.46 8.72 -13.96
N ALA A 36 53.40 8.46 -14.88
CA ALA A 36 53.29 8.90 -16.27
C ALA A 36 52.22 8.11 -17.06
N GLY A 37 52.07 6.80 -16.80
CA GLY A 37 51.05 5.96 -17.44
C GLY A 37 49.61 6.30 -17.03
N LEU A 38 49.40 6.62 -15.76
CA LEU A 38 48.09 7.07 -15.24
C LEU A 38 47.71 8.47 -15.77
N GLY A 39 48.68 9.38 -15.89
CA GLY A 39 48.46 10.72 -16.47
C GLY A 39 48.11 10.67 -17.96
N ALA A 40 48.83 9.88 -18.75
CA ALA A 40 48.57 9.72 -20.18
C ALA A 40 47.24 8.98 -20.48
N GLN A 41 46.81 8.05 -19.63
CA GLN A 41 45.49 7.42 -19.73
C GLN A 41 44.37 8.40 -19.37
N ALA A 42 44.56 9.27 -18.38
CA ALA A 42 43.59 10.30 -18.03
C ALA A 42 43.46 11.37 -19.12
N GLU A 43 44.55 11.76 -19.79
CA GLU A 43 44.49 12.68 -20.94
C GLU A 43 43.85 12.05 -22.17
N ARG A 44 44.09 10.76 -22.44
CA ARG A 44 43.36 10.02 -23.49
C ARG A 44 41.87 9.87 -23.20
N PHE A 45 41.49 9.72 -21.93
CA PHE A 45 40.08 9.76 -21.52
C PHE A 45 39.49 11.16 -21.69
N ARG A 46 40.23 12.23 -21.35
CA ARG A 46 39.78 13.62 -21.55
C ARG A 46 39.68 14.03 -23.02
N ALA A 47 40.52 13.46 -23.90
CA ALA A 47 40.49 13.72 -25.33
C ALA A 47 39.40 12.95 -26.08
N ALA A 48 38.73 11.99 -25.44
CA ALA A 48 37.62 11.26 -26.02
C ALA A 48 36.29 11.93 -25.63
N GLU A 49 35.60 12.56 -26.59
CA GLU A 49 34.27 13.16 -26.40
C GLU A 49 33.27 12.20 -25.72
N GLY A 50 33.43 10.89 -25.96
CA GLY A 50 32.62 9.85 -25.32
C GLY A 50 32.80 9.73 -23.80
N ALA A 51 33.93 10.14 -23.23
CA ALA A 51 34.13 10.11 -21.78
C ALA A 51 33.37 11.23 -21.06
N VAL A 52 33.27 12.41 -21.68
CA VAL A 52 32.49 13.53 -21.14
C VAL A 52 31.01 13.19 -21.19
N ALA A 53 30.53 12.66 -22.31
CA ALA A 53 29.15 12.19 -22.45
C ALA A 53 28.79 11.10 -21.42
N ALA A 54 29.71 10.18 -21.11
CA ALA A 54 29.50 9.16 -20.09
C ALA A 54 29.36 9.75 -18.67
N ILE A 55 30.11 10.81 -18.35
CA ILE A 55 30.03 11.49 -17.05
C ILE A 55 28.71 12.25 -16.92
N GLU A 56 28.31 12.98 -17.97
CA GLU A 56 27.03 13.69 -17.99
C GLU A 56 25.85 12.73 -17.82
N PHE A 57 25.88 11.59 -18.54
CA PHE A 57 24.87 10.55 -18.37
C PHE A 57 24.89 9.95 -16.97
N ALA A 58 26.07 9.65 -16.41
CA ALA A 58 26.19 9.10 -15.06
C ALA A 58 25.67 10.06 -13.97
N LEU A 59 25.72 11.37 -14.20
CA LEU A 59 25.19 12.39 -13.28
C LEU A 59 23.68 12.60 -13.43
N ILE A 60 23.13 12.51 -14.65
CA ILE A 60 21.70 12.71 -14.92
C ILE A 60 20.87 11.44 -14.65
N LEU A 61 21.46 10.25 -14.90
CA LEU A 61 20.79 8.96 -14.76
C LEU A 61 20.16 8.75 -13.36
N PRO A 62 20.84 9.02 -12.23
CA PRO A 62 20.25 8.85 -10.90
C PRO A 62 19.00 9.71 -10.71
N THR A 63 19.01 10.95 -11.21
CA THR A 63 17.87 11.87 -11.11
C THR A 63 16.70 11.39 -11.98
N LEU A 64 16.97 10.94 -13.21
CA LEU A 64 15.94 10.37 -14.09
C LEU A 64 15.32 9.11 -13.49
N LEU A 65 16.13 8.22 -12.91
CA LEU A 65 15.64 7.02 -12.23
C LEU A 65 14.79 7.36 -11.00
N LEU A 66 15.20 8.35 -10.20
CA LEU A 66 14.41 8.81 -9.07
C LEU A 66 13.04 9.33 -9.51
N ILE A 67 12.99 10.17 -10.54
CA ILE A 67 11.73 10.70 -11.08
C ILE A 67 10.87 9.56 -11.64
N LEU A 68 11.47 8.62 -12.38
CA LEU A 68 10.76 7.48 -12.94
C LEU A 68 10.13 6.61 -11.84
N PHE A 69 10.92 6.20 -10.85
CA PHE A 69 10.42 5.37 -9.76
C PHE A 69 9.39 6.11 -8.90
N ALA A 70 9.65 7.37 -8.54
CA ALA A 70 8.68 8.18 -7.80
C ALA A 70 7.36 8.32 -8.56
N GLY A 71 7.41 8.65 -9.85
CA GLY A 71 6.23 8.76 -10.71
C GLY A 71 5.44 7.44 -10.77
N THR A 72 6.13 6.30 -10.92
CA THR A 72 5.44 4.99 -10.91
C THR A 72 4.74 4.69 -9.58
N GLN A 73 5.34 5.08 -8.45
CA GLN A 73 4.73 4.89 -7.13
C GLN A 73 3.50 5.78 -6.94
N VAL A 74 3.57 7.03 -7.38
CA VAL A 74 2.42 7.96 -7.33
C VAL A 74 1.26 7.43 -8.16
N VAL A 75 1.51 6.94 -9.38
CA VAL A 75 0.48 6.33 -10.22
C VAL A 75 -0.11 5.09 -9.54
N ALA A 76 0.71 4.23 -8.94
CA ALA A 76 0.24 3.05 -8.21
C ALA A 76 -0.63 3.44 -7.00
N TYR A 77 -0.24 4.47 -6.25
CA TYR A 77 -0.99 5.00 -5.12
C TYR A 77 -2.35 5.58 -5.52
N VAL A 78 -2.39 6.40 -6.59
CA VAL A 78 -3.64 6.96 -7.11
C VAL A 78 -4.56 5.87 -7.62
N ASN A 79 -4.02 4.87 -8.32
CA ASN A 79 -4.79 3.71 -8.78
C ASN A 79 -5.35 2.89 -7.60
N ALA A 80 -4.54 2.63 -6.57
CA ALA A 80 -5.01 1.95 -5.36
C ALA A 80 -6.15 2.73 -4.69
N THR A 81 -6.02 4.05 -4.60
CA THR A 81 -7.05 4.94 -4.05
C THR A 81 -8.37 4.82 -4.81
N ARG A 82 -8.34 4.93 -6.14
CA ARG A 82 -9.52 4.78 -7.00
C ARG A 82 -10.17 3.41 -6.89
N LYS A 83 -9.35 2.36 -6.72
CA LYS A 83 -9.85 0.99 -6.58
C LYS A 83 -10.48 0.73 -5.21
N VAL A 84 -9.92 1.28 -4.14
CA VAL A 84 -10.51 1.23 -2.79
C VAL A 84 -11.88 1.91 -2.76
N GLU A 85 -12.00 3.07 -3.41
CA GLU A 85 -13.27 3.78 -3.58
C GLU A 85 -14.28 2.97 -4.41
N LEU A 86 -13.83 2.37 -5.52
CA LEU A 86 -14.67 1.50 -6.34
C LEU A 86 -15.20 0.28 -5.55
N VAL A 87 -14.39 -0.32 -4.68
CA VAL A 87 -14.81 -1.43 -3.82
C VAL A 87 -15.91 -0.98 -2.86
N ALA A 88 -15.69 0.14 -2.15
CA ALA A 88 -16.68 0.68 -1.22
C ALA A 88 -18.02 0.95 -1.91
N HIS A 89 -17.99 1.61 -3.08
CA HIS A 89 -19.21 1.90 -3.83
C HIS A 89 -19.88 0.65 -4.39
N SER A 90 -19.14 -0.28 -4.99
CA SER A 90 -19.74 -1.48 -5.60
C SER A 90 -20.44 -2.35 -4.56
N ILE A 91 -19.79 -2.55 -3.41
CA ILE A 91 -20.39 -3.28 -2.27
C ILE A 91 -21.63 -2.55 -1.77
N SER A 92 -21.56 -1.22 -1.59
CA SER A 92 -22.70 -0.43 -1.13
C SER A 92 -23.89 -0.55 -2.08
N GLN A 93 -23.65 -0.54 -3.40
CA GLN A 93 -24.71 -0.71 -4.40
C GLN A 93 -25.32 -2.10 -4.32
N MET A 94 -24.52 -3.15 -4.14
CA MET A 94 -25.01 -4.51 -4.02
C MET A 94 -25.95 -4.69 -2.81
N ILE A 95 -25.57 -4.14 -1.65
CA ILE A 95 -26.38 -4.23 -0.43
C ILE A 95 -27.61 -3.32 -0.49
N SER A 96 -27.48 -2.13 -1.07
CA SER A 96 -28.59 -1.18 -1.21
C SER A 96 -29.73 -1.70 -2.09
N GLN A 97 -29.46 -2.68 -2.93
CA GLN A 97 -30.43 -3.31 -3.83
C GLN A 97 -31.14 -4.51 -3.20
N SER A 98 -30.87 -4.84 -1.94
CA SER A 98 -31.63 -5.86 -1.22
C SER A 98 -33.12 -5.49 -1.20
N VAL A 99 -33.97 -6.46 -1.53
CA VAL A 99 -35.41 -6.28 -1.67
C VAL A 99 -36.11 -6.88 -0.44
N PRO A 100 -37.10 -6.18 0.15
CA PRO A 100 -37.94 -6.75 1.19
C PRO A 100 -38.68 -8.00 0.70
N LEU A 101 -38.81 -8.97 1.59
CA LEU A 101 -39.69 -10.12 1.39
C LEU A 101 -41.09 -9.75 1.92
N ASP A 102 -42.13 -10.21 1.21
CA ASP A 102 -43.54 -10.04 1.56
C ASP A 102 -44.00 -8.55 1.63
N THR A 103 -44.94 -8.24 2.53
CA THR A 103 -45.48 -6.89 2.77
C THR A 103 -44.61 -6.04 3.70
N SER A 104 -43.38 -6.48 4.00
CA SER A 104 -42.44 -5.76 4.85
C SER A 104 -41.77 -4.60 4.10
N THR A 105 -41.40 -3.55 4.82
CA THR A 105 -40.55 -2.47 4.28
C THR A 105 -39.06 -2.70 4.57
N VAL A 106 -38.72 -3.76 5.31
CA VAL A 106 -37.36 -4.10 5.74
C VAL A 106 -36.80 -5.20 4.86
N ALA A 107 -35.70 -4.91 4.17
CA ALA A 107 -34.90 -5.91 3.46
C ALA A 107 -33.99 -6.66 4.43
N ARG A 108 -33.67 -7.92 4.08
CA ARG A 108 -32.77 -8.77 4.86
C ARG A 108 -31.57 -9.16 4.01
N VAL A 109 -30.39 -9.09 4.59
CA VAL A 109 -29.15 -9.67 4.05
C VAL A 109 -28.70 -10.80 4.96
N ASN A 110 -28.27 -11.92 4.39
CA ASN A 110 -27.78 -13.08 5.13
C ASN A 110 -26.23 -13.19 5.03
N ALA A 111 -25.66 -14.19 5.71
CA ALA A 111 -24.21 -14.42 5.69
C ALA A 111 -23.66 -14.69 4.27
N THR A 112 -24.39 -15.41 3.42
CA THR A 112 -23.99 -15.70 2.04
C THR A 112 -23.92 -14.43 1.18
N ASP A 113 -24.88 -13.51 1.33
CA ASP A 113 -24.88 -12.23 0.62
C ASP A 113 -23.66 -11.38 1.00
N LEU A 114 -23.31 -11.39 2.30
CA LEU A 114 -22.15 -10.67 2.83
C LEU A 114 -20.83 -11.29 2.34
N HIS A 115 -20.69 -12.62 2.36
CA HIS A 115 -19.52 -13.30 1.79
C HIS A 115 -19.35 -13.00 0.30
N PHE A 116 -20.42 -13.09 -0.47
CA PHE A 116 -20.39 -12.77 -1.89
C PHE A 116 -19.93 -11.32 -2.14
N SER A 117 -20.42 -10.38 -1.34
CA SER A 117 -20.00 -8.97 -1.40
C SER A 117 -18.52 -8.77 -1.07
N TYR A 118 -18.02 -9.52 -0.08
CA TYR A 118 -16.65 -9.42 0.41
C TYR A 118 -15.66 -10.00 -0.59
N ASP A 119 -15.95 -11.20 -1.09
CA ASP A 119 -15.10 -11.91 -2.04
C ASP A 119 -15.05 -11.24 -3.41
N ALA A 120 -16.12 -10.52 -3.81
CA ALA A 120 -16.12 -9.70 -5.02
C ALA A 120 -14.99 -8.65 -5.05
N THR A 121 -14.45 -8.26 -3.89
CA THR A 121 -13.27 -7.39 -3.79
C THR A 121 -12.09 -7.91 -4.60
N LEU A 122 -11.88 -9.22 -4.65
CA LEU A 122 -10.76 -9.82 -5.38
C LEU A 122 -10.83 -9.54 -6.90
N VAL A 123 -12.05 -9.38 -7.41
CA VAL A 123 -12.31 -9.01 -8.82
C VAL A 123 -12.18 -7.51 -9.02
N LEU A 124 -12.68 -6.70 -8.08
CA LEU A 124 -12.67 -5.23 -8.18
C LEU A 124 -11.28 -4.63 -7.98
N PHE A 125 -10.49 -5.21 -7.07
CA PHE A 125 -9.17 -4.73 -6.68
C PHE A 125 -8.12 -5.87 -6.66
N PRO A 126 -7.79 -6.45 -7.82
CA PRO A 126 -6.86 -7.59 -7.91
C PRO A 126 -5.43 -7.27 -7.43
N TYR A 127 -5.06 -5.98 -7.35
CA TYR A 127 -3.77 -5.55 -6.83
C TYR A 127 -3.54 -5.96 -5.37
N VAL A 128 -4.59 -6.05 -4.55
CA VAL A 128 -4.49 -6.46 -3.13
C VAL A 128 -3.84 -7.85 -2.99
N MET A 129 -4.12 -8.77 -3.92
CA MET A 129 -3.54 -10.11 -3.94
C MET A 129 -2.05 -10.09 -4.25
N LYS A 130 -1.66 -9.29 -5.25
CA LYS A 130 -0.26 -9.14 -5.66
C LYS A 130 0.56 -8.52 -4.54
N ASP A 131 0.02 -7.49 -3.90
CA ASP A 131 0.69 -6.82 -2.79
C ASP A 131 0.76 -7.71 -1.53
N ALA A 132 -0.33 -8.37 -1.16
CA ALA A 132 -0.33 -9.29 -0.02
C ALA A 132 0.68 -10.44 -0.21
N LYS A 133 0.75 -11.03 -1.41
CA LYS A 133 1.76 -12.04 -1.76
C LYS A 133 3.19 -11.52 -1.62
N ARG A 134 3.45 -10.27 -2.03
CA ARG A 134 4.76 -9.62 -1.86
C ARG A 134 5.13 -9.46 -0.39
N GLN A 135 4.15 -9.17 0.47
CA GLN A 135 4.34 -9.01 1.90
C GLN A 135 4.32 -10.34 2.69
N GLY A 136 4.07 -11.48 2.03
CA GLY A 136 3.93 -12.78 2.70
C GLY A 136 2.69 -12.88 3.59
N ARG A 137 1.66 -12.06 3.33
CA ARG A 137 0.40 -12.02 4.07
C ARG A 137 -0.74 -12.55 3.23
N SER A 138 -1.81 -12.97 3.88
CA SER A 138 -3.07 -13.21 3.18
C SER A 138 -3.72 -11.89 2.79
N TRP A 139 -4.48 -11.88 1.69
CA TRP A 139 -5.07 -10.64 1.17
C TRP A 139 -6.02 -9.95 2.15
N TRP A 140 -6.80 -10.73 2.90
CA TRP A 140 -7.71 -10.25 3.93
C TRP A 140 -7.01 -9.63 5.14
N GLN A 141 -5.69 -9.80 5.27
CA GLN A 141 -4.88 -9.13 6.30
C GLN A 141 -4.29 -7.80 5.80
N ASN A 142 -4.46 -7.48 4.51
CA ASN A 142 -3.88 -6.29 3.88
C ASN A 142 -4.94 -5.22 3.58
N ILE A 143 -6.22 -5.60 3.56
CA ILE A 143 -7.37 -4.72 3.38
C ILE A 143 -8.37 -4.96 4.51
N SER A 144 -8.97 -3.88 4.99
CA SER A 144 -10.07 -3.89 5.94
C SER A 144 -11.35 -3.47 5.19
N ILE A 145 -12.40 -4.28 5.28
CA ILE A 145 -13.71 -3.99 4.67
C ILE A 145 -14.74 -4.24 5.74
N ASN A 146 -15.38 -3.16 6.19
CA ASN A 146 -16.40 -3.22 7.22
C ASN A 146 -17.70 -2.67 6.67
N TYR A 147 -18.79 -3.22 7.16
CA TYR A 147 -20.13 -2.90 6.70
C TYR A 147 -20.98 -2.66 7.93
N ALA A 148 -21.83 -1.67 7.84
CA ALA A 148 -22.80 -1.38 8.88
C ALA A 148 -24.11 -0.91 8.25
N SER A 149 -25.22 -1.37 8.80
CA SER A 149 -26.51 -0.72 8.57
C SER A 149 -26.81 0.20 9.73
N ILE A 150 -27.26 1.41 9.42
CA ILE A 150 -27.51 2.47 10.38
C ILE A 150 -28.96 2.90 10.25
N GLN A 151 -29.69 2.90 11.36
CA GLN A 151 -31.04 3.45 11.44
C GLN A 151 -30.99 4.81 12.13
N PHE A 152 -31.56 5.82 11.50
CA PHE A 152 -31.76 7.12 12.10
C PHE A 152 -33.06 7.14 12.90
N ARG A 153 -32.95 7.42 14.19
CA ARG A 153 -34.10 7.59 15.09
C ARG A 153 -34.20 9.05 15.50
N ALA A 154 -35.33 9.68 15.23
CA ALA A 154 -35.60 11.04 15.68
C ALA A 154 -35.60 11.10 17.21
N LYS A 155 -35.01 12.17 17.77
CA LYS A 155 -34.90 12.35 19.22
C LYS A 155 -36.21 12.72 19.90
N ASN A 156 -37.12 13.39 19.18
CA ASN A 156 -38.44 13.79 19.65
C ASN A 156 -39.43 13.92 18.49
N THR A 157 -40.70 14.16 18.80
CA THR A 157 -41.77 14.32 17.80
C THR A 157 -41.62 15.56 16.93
N ALA A 158 -41.00 16.62 17.43
CA ALA A 158 -40.68 17.81 16.63
C ALA A 158 -39.69 17.49 15.50
N CYS A 159 -38.70 16.63 15.77
CA CYS A 159 -37.75 16.12 14.77
C CYS A 159 -38.43 15.20 13.76
N GLN A 160 -39.35 14.33 14.19
CA GLN A 160 -40.09 13.43 13.29
C GLN A 160 -40.96 14.19 12.30
N ASN A 161 -41.57 15.29 12.75
CA ASN A 161 -42.51 16.06 11.96
C ASN A 161 -41.85 17.25 11.25
N ASN A 162 -40.51 17.39 11.33
CA ASN A 162 -39.80 18.49 10.67
C ASN A 162 -39.82 18.25 9.14
N PRO A 163 -40.54 19.08 8.36
CA PRO A 163 -40.60 18.91 6.91
C PRO A 163 -39.33 19.45 6.21
N ASP A 164 -38.47 20.17 6.93
CA ASP A 164 -37.25 20.75 6.37
C ASP A 164 -36.16 19.68 6.28
N THR A 165 -35.90 19.24 5.05
CA THR A 165 -34.81 18.32 4.71
C THR A 165 -33.58 19.04 4.15
N SER A 166 -33.58 20.37 4.14
CA SER A 166 -32.52 21.21 3.53
C SER A 166 -31.47 21.71 4.52
N THR A 167 -31.68 21.47 5.83
CA THR A 167 -30.80 21.90 6.92
C THR A 167 -30.06 20.73 7.56
N ASP A 168 -29.01 21.00 8.34
CA ASP A 168 -28.27 19.95 9.07
C ASP A 168 -29.20 19.23 10.07
N LEU A 169 -29.56 17.98 9.74
CA LEU A 169 -30.45 17.14 10.54
C LEU A 169 -29.74 16.36 11.64
N SER A 170 -28.41 16.47 11.76
CA SER A 170 -27.64 15.77 12.81
C SER A 170 -28.05 16.08 14.26
N PRO A 171 -28.57 17.28 14.61
CA PRO A 171 -29.10 17.51 15.94
C PRO A 171 -30.41 16.77 16.20
N CYS A 172 -31.17 16.44 15.16
CA CYS A 172 -32.52 15.87 15.24
C CYS A 172 -32.55 14.34 15.33
N TYR A 173 -31.54 13.66 14.78
CA TYR A 173 -31.52 12.20 14.65
C TYR A 173 -30.32 11.56 15.37
N ASN A 174 -30.58 10.44 16.05
CA ASN A 174 -29.55 9.52 16.53
C ASN A 174 -29.27 8.47 15.46
N ALA A 175 -28.00 8.34 15.08
CA ALA A 175 -27.54 7.36 14.10
C ALA A 175 -27.12 6.06 14.81
N ASN A 176 -27.98 5.05 14.80
CA ASN A 176 -27.74 3.82 15.55
C ASN A 176 -27.36 2.68 14.61
N VAL A 177 -26.31 1.94 14.97
CA VAL A 177 -25.88 0.76 14.22
C VAL A 177 -26.86 -0.39 14.49
N VAL A 178 -27.46 -0.92 13.44
CA VAL A 178 -28.43 -2.05 13.48
C VAL A 178 -27.70 -3.38 13.42
N TRP A 179 -26.68 -3.47 12.58
CA TRP A 179 -25.78 -4.61 12.48
C TRP A 179 -24.45 -4.15 11.89
N THR A 180 -23.40 -4.93 12.15
CA THR A 180 -22.07 -4.68 11.62
C THR A 180 -21.37 -5.98 11.24
N THR A 181 -20.49 -5.93 10.25
CA THR A 181 -19.63 -7.06 9.86
C THR A 181 -18.24 -6.57 9.50
N THR A 182 -17.26 -7.44 9.70
CA THR A 182 -15.89 -7.25 9.23
C THR A 182 -15.54 -8.13 8.02
N GLY A 183 -16.44 -9.00 7.56
CA GLY A 183 -16.17 -10.05 6.57
C GLY A 183 -15.25 -11.16 7.11
N THR A 184 -14.10 -10.79 7.66
CA THR A 184 -13.07 -11.69 8.22
C THR A 184 -12.39 -11.08 9.44
N ALA A 185 -11.44 -11.82 10.03
CA ALA A 185 -10.48 -11.27 10.98
C ALA A 185 -9.72 -10.08 10.36
N GLN A 186 -9.67 -8.96 11.09
CA GLN A 186 -9.17 -7.68 10.59
C GLN A 186 -7.71 -7.43 11.02
N PRO A 187 -6.90 -6.76 10.18
CA PRO A 187 -5.61 -6.23 10.60
C PRO A 187 -5.79 -5.11 11.64
N GLY A 188 -5.12 -5.22 12.79
CA GLY A 188 -5.18 -4.19 13.84
C GLY A 188 -6.39 -4.28 14.79
N GLY A 189 -7.19 -5.35 14.72
CA GLY A 189 -8.30 -5.60 15.66
C GLY A 189 -9.66 -5.13 15.14
N ALA A 190 -10.60 -4.90 16.05
CA ALA A 190 -12.00 -4.60 15.76
C ALA A 190 -12.19 -3.24 15.05
N ASN A 191 -12.07 -3.18 13.72
CA ASN A 191 -12.20 -1.94 12.93
C ASN A 191 -13.63 -1.61 12.48
N TYR A 192 -14.62 -2.37 12.95
CA TYR A 192 -16.02 -2.18 12.62
C TYR A 192 -16.68 -1.05 13.40
N ARG A 193 -17.84 -0.57 12.92
CA ARG A 193 -18.65 0.41 13.64
C ARG A 193 -19.28 -0.26 14.86
N PRO A 194 -19.02 0.23 16.09
CA PRO A 194 -19.43 -0.47 17.30
C PRO A 194 -20.96 -0.50 17.43
N CYS A 195 -21.49 -1.63 17.91
CA CYS A 195 -22.87 -1.72 18.36
C CYS A 195 -23.09 -0.85 19.60
N ASP A 196 -24.36 -0.49 19.82
CA ASP A 196 -24.88 0.17 21.03
C ASP A 196 -24.31 1.58 21.33
N THR A 197 -23.34 2.04 20.54
CA THR A 197 -22.83 3.41 20.57
C THR A 197 -23.32 4.15 19.33
N PRO A 198 -24.19 5.17 19.48
CA PRO A 198 -24.62 5.98 18.35
C PRO A 198 -23.44 6.64 17.66
N GLN A 199 -23.48 6.71 16.33
CA GLN A 199 -22.50 7.42 15.55
C GLN A 199 -22.66 8.93 15.74
N LEU A 200 -21.55 9.61 15.98
CA LEU A 200 -21.53 11.05 16.20
C LEU A 200 -21.42 11.80 14.86
N PRO A 201 -22.03 12.98 14.74
CA PRO A 201 -21.84 13.78 13.54
C PRO A 201 -20.42 14.32 13.45
N ALA A 202 -19.87 14.31 12.25
CA ALA A 202 -18.61 14.94 11.88
C ALA A 202 -18.80 15.79 10.62
N ASP A 203 -17.89 16.72 10.39
CA ASP A 203 -17.93 17.57 9.19
C ASP A 203 -17.83 16.72 7.92
N ASP A 204 -18.45 17.17 6.83
CA ASP A 204 -18.61 16.36 5.62
C ASP A 204 -17.28 16.03 4.92
N ASP A 205 -16.23 16.80 5.19
CA ASP A 205 -14.86 16.60 4.72
C ASP A 205 -13.95 15.93 5.75
N ALA A 206 -14.49 15.56 6.92
CA ALA A 206 -13.73 14.88 7.95
C ALA A 206 -13.23 13.52 7.45
N THR A 207 -12.05 13.12 7.95
CA THR A 207 -11.51 11.80 7.62
C THR A 207 -12.47 10.70 8.09
N PRO A 208 -12.75 9.67 7.26
CA PRO A 208 -13.69 8.63 7.63
C PRO A 208 -13.28 7.89 8.92
N SER A 209 -14.26 7.67 9.78
CA SER A 209 -14.09 7.01 11.08
C SER A 209 -15.22 6.04 11.35
N ARG A 210 -14.93 5.00 12.14
CA ARG A 210 -15.89 3.98 12.59
C ARG A 210 -16.90 4.49 13.64
N ALA A 211 -16.68 5.69 14.18
CA ALA A 211 -17.50 6.26 15.25
C ALA A 211 -18.30 7.50 14.81
N THR A 212 -18.08 7.98 13.58
CA THR A 212 -18.71 9.21 13.09
C THR A 212 -19.33 9.06 11.72
N LEU A 213 -20.28 9.94 11.42
CA LEU A 213 -20.92 10.06 10.11
C LEU A 213 -20.89 11.52 9.64
N PRO A 214 -20.79 11.78 8.32
CA PRO A 214 -20.95 13.12 7.76
C PRO A 214 -22.31 13.71 8.14
N ARG A 215 -22.34 14.99 8.53
CA ARG A 215 -23.58 15.71 8.90
C ARG A 215 -24.65 15.62 7.83
N SER A 216 -24.26 15.71 6.56
CA SER A 216 -25.18 15.62 5.41
C SER A 216 -25.87 14.27 5.24
N THR A 217 -25.41 13.22 5.93
CA THR A 217 -26.04 11.88 5.87
C THR A 217 -27.19 11.70 6.85
N TYR A 218 -27.33 12.57 7.85
CA TYR A 218 -28.39 12.48 8.84
C TYR A 218 -29.73 12.83 8.22
N GLY A 219 -30.75 12.03 8.50
CA GLY A 219 -32.10 12.29 8.03
C GLY A 219 -33.07 11.17 8.38
N PRO A 220 -34.34 11.27 7.94
CA PRO A 220 -35.30 10.19 8.13
C PRO A 220 -34.88 8.93 7.36
N GLY A 221 -34.98 7.77 7.99
CA GLY A 221 -34.77 6.47 7.35
C GLY A 221 -33.51 5.74 7.83
N SER A 222 -32.79 5.14 6.89
CA SER A 222 -31.60 4.33 7.17
C SER A 222 -30.54 4.48 6.10
N LEU A 223 -29.34 4.02 6.43
CA LEU A 223 -28.18 4.11 5.57
C LEU A 223 -27.28 2.90 5.75
N VAL A 224 -26.70 2.43 4.65
CA VAL A 224 -25.66 1.41 4.64
C VAL A 224 -24.32 2.11 4.48
N VAL A 225 -23.39 1.81 5.39
CA VAL A 225 -22.02 2.32 5.37
C VAL A 225 -21.06 1.19 5.06
N ILE A 226 -20.21 1.41 4.06
CA ILE A 226 -19.10 0.51 3.74
C ILE A 226 -17.79 1.26 3.98
N ASP A 227 -17.01 0.81 4.95
CA ASP A 227 -15.69 1.37 5.28
C ASP A 227 -14.61 0.44 4.71
N VAL A 228 -13.90 0.91 3.68
CA VAL A 228 -12.80 0.18 3.07
C VAL A 228 -11.50 0.90 3.35
N ALA A 229 -10.51 0.17 3.84
CA ALA A 229 -9.24 0.78 4.10
C ALA A 229 -8.06 -0.17 3.87
N PHE A 230 -7.06 0.32 3.15
CA PHE A 230 -5.92 -0.43 2.61
C PHE A 230 -4.61 0.29 2.94
N ASP A 231 -3.59 -0.45 3.35
CA ASP A 231 -2.28 0.10 3.69
C ASP A 231 -1.34 -0.01 2.49
N PHE A 232 -1.25 1.07 1.72
CA PHE A 232 -0.40 1.09 0.54
C PHE A 232 1.08 1.11 0.96
N THR A 233 1.76 0.01 0.67
CA THR A 233 3.22 -0.10 0.86
C THR A 233 3.93 0.16 -0.47
N PRO A 234 4.82 1.17 -0.58
CA PRO A 234 5.58 1.43 -1.79
C PRO A 234 6.38 0.19 -2.22
N THR A 235 6.49 -0.02 -3.53
CA THR A 235 7.27 -1.14 -4.09
C THR A 235 8.77 -0.86 -4.06
N PHE A 236 9.13 0.39 -4.24
CA PHE A 236 10.50 0.88 -4.21
C PHE A 236 10.64 1.84 -3.04
N GLY A 237 11.73 1.71 -2.28
CA GLY A 237 11.99 2.59 -1.14
C GLY A 237 11.12 2.32 0.08
N SER A 238 10.49 1.15 0.22
CA SER A 238 9.71 0.77 1.41
C SER A 238 10.50 0.77 2.72
N GLY A 239 11.83 0.69 2.65
CA GLY A 239 12.72 0.88 3.80
C GLY A 239 12.84 2.33 4.27
N PHE A 240 12.45 3.30 3.43
CA PHE A 240 12.57 4.74 3.72
C PHE A 240 11.21 5.43 3.83
N VAL A 241 10.21 4.94 3.08
CA VAL A 241 8.85 5.51 3.05
C VAL A 241 7.90 4.54 3.77
N PRO A 242 7.25 4.98 4.86
CA PRO A 242 6.30 4.13 5.58
C PRO A 242 5.06 3.85 4.72
N ALA A 243 4.31 2.81 5.10
CA ALA A 243 3.03 2.53 4.47
C ALA A 243 2.07 3.72 4.66
N VAL A 244 1.30 4.02 3.62
CA VAL A 244 0.30 5.10 3.64
C VAL A 244 -1.09 4.48 3.71
N ARG A 245 -1.84 4.85 4.75
CA ARG A 245 -3.22 4.42 4.94
C ARG A 245 -4.13 5.09 3.91
N ILE A 246 -4.84 4.30 3.13
CA ILE A 246 -5.91 4.75 2.24
C ILE A 246 -7.22 4.29 2.84
N ALA A 247 -8.07 5.20 3.30
CA ALA A 247 -9.40 4.88 3.83
C ALA A 247 -10.48 5.59 3.01
N ARG A 248 -11.54 4.87 2.65
CA ARG A 248 -12.72 5.40 1.95
C ARG A 248 -13.97 4.81 2.57
N SER A 249 -15.01 5.63 2.66
CA SER A 249 -16.32 5.20 3.12
C SER A 249 -17.36 5.55 2.08
N ALA A 250 -18.26 4.61 1.80
CA ALA A 250 -19.42 4.82 0.96
C ALA A 250 -20.67 4.84 1.84
N TYR A 251 -21.50 5.87 1.66
CA TYR A 251 -22.74 6.08 2.40
C TYR A 251 -23.89 6.01 1.41
N VAL A 252 -24.78 5.01 1.53
CA VAL A 252 -25.85 4.79 0.57
C VAL A 252 -27.15 4.45 1.28
N GLN A 253 -28.23 5.13 0.92
CA GLN A 253 -29.58 4.77 1.36
C GLN A 253 -30.07 3.51 0.62
N PRO A 254 -30.75 2.58 1.29
CA PRO A 254 -31.34 1.43 0.61
C PRO A 254 -32.34 1.88 -0.46
N ARG A 255 -32.29 1.25 -1.64
CA ARG A 255 -33.08 1.68 -2.80
C ARG A 255 -34.53 1.18 -2.76
N TYR A 256 -34.74 -0.02 -2.23
CA TYR A 256 -36.03 -0.71 -2.26
C TYR A 256 -36.60 -1.00 -0.86
N ALA A 257 -35.95 -0.52 0.19
CA ALA A 257 -36.31 -0.80 1.57
C ALA A 257 -36.17 0.44 2.45
N SER A 258 -36.93 0.51 3.54
CA SER A 258 -36.74 1.54 4.57
C SER A 258 -35.55 1.23 5.49
N LEU A 259 -35.16 -0.05 5.58
CA LEU A 259 -34.04 -0.54 6.38
C LEU A 259 -33.51 -1.85 5.79
N VAL A 260 -32.18 -2.01 5.81
CA VAL A 260 -31.51 -3.30 5.58
C VAL A 260 -31.13 -3.90 6.91
N ASN A 261 -31.77 -5.00 7.30
CA ASN A 261 -31.46 -5.74 8.52
C ASN A 261 -30.66 -7.01 8.20
N PHE A 262 -29.97 -7.55 9.20
CA PHE A 262 -29.22 -8.79 9.06
C PHE A 262 -30.08 -9.98 9.50
N ASP A 263 -30.15 -10.99 8.65
CA ASP A 263 -30.72 -12.30 9.00
C ASP A 263 -29.65 -13.16 9.65
N THR A 264 -29.87 -13.50 10.92
CA THR A 264 -28.95 -14.32 11.71
C THR A 264 -29.04 -15.81 11.41
N THR A 265 -30.00 -16.22 10.55
CA THR A 265 -30.13 -17.61 10.11
C THR A 265 -28.87 -18.03 9.36
N ASN A 266 -28.26 -19.15 9.78
CA ASN A 266 -26.98 -19.64 9.24
C ASN A 266 -25.82 -18.64 9.36
N ASN A 267 -25.86 -17.73 10.34
CA ASN A 267 -24.73 -16.86 10.62
C ASN A 267 -23.53 -17.69 11.10
N ASP A 268 -22.45 -17.66 10.33
CA ASP A 268 -21.16 -18.29 10.64
C ASP A 268 -20.23 -17.40 11.47
N GLY A 269 -20.73 -16.25 11.93
CA GLY A 269 -19.98 -15.25 12.67
C GLY A 269 -19.44 -14.12 11.80
N ILE A 270 -19.74 -14.09 10.50
CA ILE A 270 -19.36 -12.97 9.62
C ILE A 270 -19.91 -11.63 10.14
N ALA A 271 -21.14 -11.60 10.65
CA ALA A 271 -21.80 -10.38 11.10
C ALA A 271 -22.38 -10.51 12.50
N THR A 272 -22.53 -9.37 13.15
CA THR A 272 -23.17 -9.22 14.46
C THR A 272 -24.35 -8.27 14.35
N LYS A 273 -25.53 -8.73 14.78
CA LYS A 273 -26.71 -7.87 14.92
C LYS A 273 -26.66 -7.13 16.25
N CYS A 274 -26.87 -5.82 16.23
CA CYS A 274 -26.89 -4.99 17.43
C CYS A 274 -28.24 -5.06 18.14
N THR A 275 -28.27 -4.74 19.43
CA THR A 275 -29.50 -4.85 20.23
C THR A 275 -30.42 -3.64 20.06
N GLY A 276 -31.73 -3.85 20.11
CA GLY A 276 -32.72 -2.76 20.10
C GLY A 276 -33.25 -2.33 18.72
N TYR A 277 -33.05 -3.14 17.66
CA TYR A 277 -33.41 -2.84 16.27
C TYR A 277 -33.97 -4.03 15.48
#